data_AF-A0ABD2K9T9-F1
#
_entry.id   AF-A0ABD2K9T9-F1
#
_cell.length_a   1.000
_cell.length_b   1.000
_cell.length_c   1.000
_cell.angle_alpha   90.00
_cell.angle_beta   90.00
_cell.angle_gamma   90.00
#
_symmetry.space_group_name_H-M   'P 1'
#
loop_
_entity.id
_entity.type
_entity.pdbx_description
1 polymer ?
#
loop_
_entity_poly.entity_id
_entity_poly.type
_entity_poly.pdbx_seq_one_letter_code
_entity_poly.pdbx_strand_id
1 'polypeptide(L)'
;MLSYWVRRWRFKIPETKKQKCERISKERRQTIKCISPNTKVSLYEQDYSLNVVYQQFLFEEYLEMVIQFGFVTLFVAAFPLASLFALINNILEICLDAYKFVITTQRPVAEQARNIGVWITITNMISNLAVLCNAFVIAFTSDFIPKFYYQITQETLQGLQVLPPYGGHSLSFKL
;
A
#
# COMPACT_ATOMS: atom_id res chain seq x y z
N MET A 1 -15.39 -22.54 14.36
CA MET A 1 -14.32 -22.30 15.36
C MET A 1 -13.34 -21.18 14.99
N LEU A 2 -13.30 -20.71 13.73
CA LEU A 2 -12.51 -19.53 13.32
C LEU A 2 -13.19 -18.16 13.56
N SER A 3 -14.51 -18.13 13.79
CA SER A 3 -15.27 -16.88 13.96
C SER A 3 -15.09 -16.21 15.34
N TYR A 4 -14.68 -16.98 16.37
CA TYR A 4 -14.43 -16.45 17.72
C TYR A 4 -13.04 -15.86 17.91
N TRP A 5 -12.11 -16.13 16.99
CA TRP A 5 -10.73 -15.70 17.11
C TRP A 5 -10.55 -14.24 16.67
N VAL A 6 -11.27 -13.81 15.63
CA VAL A 6 -11.23 -12.43 15.10
C VAL A 6 -11.82 -11.41 16.08
N ARG A 7 -12.79 -11.80 16.92
CA ARG A 7 -13.41 -10.92 17.93
C ARG A 7 -12.52 -10.57 19.14
N ARG A 8 -11.37 -11.24 19.33
CA ARG A 8 -10.54 -11.13 20.55
C ARG A 8 -9.21 -10.37 20.36
N TRP A 9 -8.88 -9.95 19.15
CA TRP A 9 -7.68 -9.15 18.88
C TRP A 9 -7.92 -7.68 19.24
N ARG A 10 -7.96 -7.39 20.55
CA ARG A 10 -7.94 -6.02 21.08
C ARG A 10 -6.49 -5.53 21.18
N PHE A 11 -5.86 -5.33 20.03
CA PHE A 11 -4.51 -4.77 19.95
C PHE A 11 -4.55 -3.34 20.49
N LYS A 12 -3.81 -3.08 21.57
CA LYS A 12 -3.71 -1.75 22.18
C LYS A 12 -2.71 -0.95 21.34
N ILE A 13 -3.23 -0.24 20.34
CA ILE A 13 -2.48 0.58 19.37
C ILE A 13 -1.71 1.70 20.12
N PRO A 14 -0.42 1.92 19.86
CA PRO A 14 0.37 3.00 20.49
C PRO A 14 -0.22 4.39 20.21
N GLU A 15 -0.04 5.34 21.13
CA GLU A 15 -0.76 6.63 21.13
C GLU A 15 -0.44 7.52 19.91
N THR A 16 -1.30 7.47 18.89
CA THR A 16 -1.29 8.38 17.72
C THR A 16 -1.75 9.79 18.14
N LYS A 17 -1.49 10.86 17.34
CA LYS A 17 -1.93 12.24 17.66
C LYS A 17 -3.45 12.37 17.94
N LYS A 18 -4.25 11.41 17.47
CA LYS A 18 -5.65 11.23 17.88
C LYS A 18 -5.82 10.96 19.38
N GLN A 19 -4.97 10.15 20.00
CA GLN A 19 -5.02 9.83 21.44
C GLN A 19 -4.67 11.06 22.32
N LYS A 20 -3.86 12.00 21.81
CA LYS A 20 -3.65 13.31 22.45
C LYS A 20 -4.93 14.18 22.45
N CYS A 21 -5.67 14.18 21.35
CA CYS A 21 -6.95 14.88 21.26
C CYS A 21 -8.01 14.22 22.16
N GLU A 22 -8.00 12.89 22.25
CA GLU A 22 -8.83 12.14 23.22
C GLU A 22 -8.47 12.45 24.67
N ARG A 23 -7.20 12.69 25.02
CA ARG A 23 -6.80 13.14 26.36
C ARG A 23 -7.42 14.49 26.72
N ILE A 24 -7.40 15.45 25.79
CA ILE A 24 -8.01 16.77 25.96
C ILE A 24 -9.55 16.65 26.07
N SER A 25 -10.17 15.74 25.31
CA SER A 25 -11.60 15.42 25.46
C SER A 25 -11.91 14.65 26.76
N LYS A 26 -10.98 13.85 27.29
CA LYS A 26 -11.10 13.19 28.61
C LYS A 26 -10.95 14.19 29.76
N GLU A 27 -10.09 15.19 29.65
CA GLU A 27 -10.00 16.31 30.60
C GLU A 27 -11.30 17.14 30.59
N ARG A 28 -11.88 17.39 29.40
CA ARG A 28 -13.22 18.02 29.30
C ARG A 28 -14.36 17.15 29.84
N ARG A 29 -14.30 15.83 29.66
CA ARG A 29 -15.26 14.88 30.27
C ARG A 29 -15.09 14.76 31.78
N GLN A 30 -13.87 14.87 32.29
CA GLN A 30 -13.58 14.89 33.72
C GLN A 30 -14.11 16.19 34.36
N THR A 31 -13.90 17.34 33.74
CA THR A 31 -14.48 18.61 34.21
C THR A 31 -16.02 18.59 34.22
N ILE A 32 -16.66 17.98 33.22
CA ILE A 32 -18.13 17.79 33.21
C ILE A 32 -18.60 16.76 34.25
N LYS A 33 -17.85 15.65 34.45
CA LYS A 33 -18.17 14.64 35.48
C LYS A 33 -18.03 15.16 36.91
N CYS A 34 -17.07 16.05 37.17
CA CYS A 34 -16.90 16.67 38.48
C CYS A 34 -18.05 17.64 38.83
N ILE A 35 -18.82 18.09 37.82
CA ILE A 35 -19.91 19.04 37.98
C ILE A 35 -21.22 18.37 38.45
N SER A 36 -21.47 17.09 38.14
CA SER A 36 -22.67 16.37 38.63
C SER A 36 -22.56 14.84 38.43
N PRO A 37 -22.57 14.01 39.50
CA PRO A 37 -22.41 12.56 39.38
C PRO A 37 -23.69 11.79 38.97
N ASN A 38 -24.87 12.43 38.88
CA ASN A 38 -26.16 11.74 38.66
C ASN A 38 -26.98 12.26 37.46
N THR A 39 -26.43 13.14 36.64
CA THR A 39 -27.14 13.65 35.45
C THR A 39 -26.90 12.72 34.26
N LYS A 40 -27.95 12.03 33.79
CA LYS A 40 -27.92 11.35 32.49
C LYS A 40 -27.79 12.41 31.39
N VAL A 41 -26.60 12.50 30.80
CA VAL A 41 -26.31 13.39 29.67
C VAL A 41 -27.20 13.00 28.49
N SER A 42 -27.75 13.98 27.77
CA SER A 42 -28.61 13.70 26.63
C SER A 42 -27.81 13.16 25.44
N LEU A 43 -28.44 12.35 24.58
CA LEU A 43 -27.79 11.75 23.40
C LEU A 43 -27.19 12.81 22.47
N TYR A 44 -27.87 13.95 22.26
CA TYR A 44 -27.34 15.02 21.42
C TYR A 44 -26.10 15.69 22.02
N GLU A 45 -25.99 15.77 23.35
CA GLU A 45 -24.81 16.32 24.04
C GLU A 45 -23.62 15.37 23.94
N GLN A 46 -23.90 14.05 23.98
CA GLN A 46 -22.90 13.03 23.75
C GLN A 46 -22.37 13.11 22.32
N ASP A 47 -23.25 13.26 21.32
CA ASP A 47 -22.85 13.41 19.93
C ASP A 47 -22.06 14.70 19.68
N TYR A 48 -22.45 15.82 20.30
CA TYR A 48 -21.72 17.09 20.20
C TYR A 48 -20.28 17.00 20.74
N SER A 49 -19.99 16.02 21.62
CA SER A 49 -18.65 15.80 22.17
C SER A 49 -17.69 15.01 21.25
N LEU A 50 -18.18 14.44 20.14
CA LEU A 50 -17.38 13.71 19.15
C LEU A 50 -16.66 14.66 18.18
N ASN A 51 -15.66 14.16 17.44
CA ASN A 51 -14.95 14.97 16.45
C ASN A 51 -15.84 15.25 15.23
N VAL A 52 -15.84 16.50 14.78
CA VAL A 52 -16.43 16.91 13.50
C VAL A 52 -15.62 16.29 12.36
N VAL A 53 -16.31 15.79 11.33
CA VAL A 53 -15.67 15.25 10.12
C VAL A 53 -15.24 16.42 9.25
N TYR A 54 -13.94 16.69 9.19
CA TYR A 54 -13.36 17.68 8.29
C TYR A 54 -12.90 17.02 6.98
N GLN A 55 -12.86 17.76 5.88
CA GLN A 55 -12.41 17.25 4.58
C GLN A 55 -10.96 16.72 4.59
N GLN A 56 -10.11 17.26 5.48
CA GLN A 56 -8.74 16.79 5.70
C GLN A 56 -8.69 15.36 6.25
N PHE A 57 -9.73 14.89 6.94
CA PHE A 57 -9.78 13.52 7.45
C PHE A 57 -9.74 12.50 6.30
N LEU A 58 -10.58 12.69 5.28
CA LEU A 58 -10.61 11.81 4.11
C LEU A 58 -9.31 11.88 3.31
N PHE A 59 -8.68 13.06 3.23
CA PHE A 59 -7.41 13.22 2.52
C PHE A 59 -6.31 12.32 3.10
N GLU A 60 -6.14 12.30 4.42
CA GLU A 60 -5.13 11.47 5.08
C GLU A 60 -5.41 9.98 4.88
N GLU A 61 -6.67 9.54 4.92
CA GLU A 61 -7.01 8.12 4.71
C GLU A 61 -6.77 7.69 3.25
N TYR A 62 -7.06 8.56 2.27
CA TYR A 62 -6.69 8.30 0.88
C TYR A 62 -5.17 8.30 0.67
N LEU A 63 -4.44 9.21 1.33
CA LEU A 63 -2.98 9.27 1.25
C LEU A 63 -2.36 7.98 1.77
N GLU A 64 -2.83 7.47 2.90
CA GLU A 64 -2.36 6.21 3.50
C GLU A 64 -2.54 5.03 2.54
N MET A 65 -3.73 4.92 1.91
CA MET A 65 -3.98 3.89 0.88
C MET A 65 -3.07 4.03 -0.34
N VAL A 66 -2.84 5.26 -0.83
CA VAL A 66 -1.99 5.52 -2.00
C VAL A 66 -0.52 5.20 -1.71
N ILE A 67 -0.03 5.53 -0.52
CA ILE A 67 1.34 5.19 -0.10
C ILE A 67 1.51 3.66 -0.06
N GLN A 68 0.55 2.94 0.51
CA GLN A 68 0.58 1.48 0.55
C GLN A 68 0.58 0.87 -0.86
N PHE A 69 -0.26 1.39 -1.76
CA PHE A 69 -0.26 1.00 -3.17
C PHE A 69 1.09 1.26 -3.87
N GLY A 70 1.71 2.42 -3.60
CA GLY A 70 3.03 2.78 -4.12
C GLY A 70 4.12 1.79 -3.68
N PHE A 71 4.16 1.42 -2.40
CA PHE A 71 5.12 0.44 -1.91
C PHE A 71 4.93 -0.95 -2.54
N VAL A 72 3.67 -1.40 -2.71
CA VAL A 72 3.39 -2.70 -3.31
C VAL A 72 3.81 -2.73 -4.78
N THR A 73 3.57 -1.66 -5.53
CA THR A 73 3.85 -1.61 -6.98
C THR A 73 5.31 -1.34 -7.31
N LEU A 74 5.99 -0.46 -6.57
CA LEU A 74 7.39 -0.11 -6.83
C LEU A 74 8.39 -1.21 -6.43
N PHE A 75 8.06 -2.02 -5.42
CA PHE A 75 8.99 -3.02 -4.86
C PHE A 75 8.59 -4.47 -5.11
N VAL A 76 7.61 -4.71 -5.99
CA VAL A 76 7.14 -6.07 -6.31
C VAL A 76 8.26 -6.96 -6.86
N ALA A 77 9.18 -6.38 -7.65
CA ALA A 77 10.31 -7.12 -8.25
C ALA A 77 11.35 -7.56 -7.21
N ALA A 78 11.46 -6.86 -6.07
CA ALA A 78 12.45 -7.15 -5.03
C ALA A 78 11.89 -8.09 -3.94
N PHE A 79 10.61 -7.94 -3.57
CA PHE A 79 9.99 -8.74 -2.51
C PHE A 79 8.53 -9.08 -2.85
N PRO A 80 8.26 -10.24 -3.48
CA PRO A 80 6.91 -10.61 -3.92
C PRO A 80 5.92 -10.78 -2.75
N LEU A 81 6.43 -11.11 -1.55
CA LEU A 81 5.63 -11.28 -0.34
C LEU A 81 5.09 -9.96 0.25
N ALA A 82 5.60 -8.79 -0.15
CA ALA A 82 5.07 -7.49 0.28
C ALA A 82 3.58 -7.36 -0.05
N SER A 83 3.17 -7.85 -1.22
CA SER A 83 1.79 -7.83 -1.68
C SER A 83 0.83 -8.55 -0.73
N LEU A 84 1.28 -9.66 -0.12
CA LEU A 84 0.49 -10.43 0.83
C LEU A 84 0.34 -9.70 2.16
N PHE A 85 1.42 -9.08 2.66
CA PHE A 85 1.35 -8.24 3.87
C PHE A 85 0.43 -7.05 3.68
N ALA A 86 0.45 -6.41 2.51
CA ALA A 86 -0.45 -5.32 2.18
C ALA A 86 -1.92 -5.78 2.12
N LEU A 87 -2.20 -6.99 1.65
CA LEU A 87 -3.56 -7.51 1.64
C LEU A 87 -4.10 -7.74 3.06
N ILE A 88 -3.28 -8.30 3.96
CA ILE A 88 -3.65 -8.46 5.37
C ILE A 88 -3.84 -7.09 6.02
N ASN A 89 -2.96 -6.13 5.73
CA ASN A 89 -3.09 -4.77 6.25
C ASN A 89 -4.38 -4.10 5.77
N ASN A 90 -4.72 -4.20 4.48
CA ASN A 90 -5.96 -3.66 3.91
C ASN A 90 -7.22 -4.21 4.58
N ILE A 91 -7.25 -5.50 4.92
CA ILE A 91 -8.40 -6.11 5.61
C ILE A 91 -8.53 -5.55 7.04
N LEU A 92 -7.42 -5.44 7.76
CA LEU A 92 -7.41 -4.86 9.10
C LEU A 92 -7.79 -3.37 9.05
N GLU A 93 -7.30 -2.63 8.07
CA GLU A 93 -7.54 -1.20 7.89
C GLU A 93 -9.03 -0.91 7.69
N ILE A 94 -9.71 -1.64 6.79
CA ILE A 94 -11.16 -1.49 6.59
C ILE A 94 -11.93 -1.68 7.91
N CYS A 95 -11.52 -2.66 8.72
CA CYS A 95 -12.17 -2.92 10.01
C CYS A 95 -11.88 -1.82 11.04
N LEU A 96 -10.63 -1.35 11.10
CA LEU A 96 -10.18 -0.32 12.03
C LEU A 96 -10.76 1.05 11.68
N ASP A 97 -10.81 1.42 10.41
CA ASP A 97 -11.40 2.68 9.96
C ASP A 97 -12.91 2.69 10.15
N ALA A 98 -13.61 1.57 9.87
CA ALA A 98 -15.03 1.45 10.19
C ALA A 98 -15.29 1.61 11.69
N TYR A 99 -14.46 0.98 12.54
CA TYR A 99 -14.58 1.12 13.98
C TYR A 99 -14.34 2.57 14.43
N LYS A 100 -13.23 3.16 14.01
CA LYS A 100 -12.81 4.55 14.27
C LYS A 100 -13.88 5.56 13.85
N PHE A 101 -14.52 5.34 12.70
CA PHE A 101 -15.59 6.20 12.20
C PHE A 101 -16.88 6.10 13.03
N VAL A 102 -17.20 4.91 13.54
CA VAL A 102 -18.38 4.74 14.40
C VAL A 102 -18.17 5.33 15.81
N ILE A 103 -16.95 5.26 16.36
CA ILE A 103 -16.70 5.64 17.76
C ILE A 103 -16.18 7.06 17.97
N THR A 104 -15.48 7.66 16.99
CA THR A 104 -14.74 8.91 17.19
C THR A 104 -15.38 10.10 16.48
N THR A 105 -16.14 9.87 15.41
CA THR A 105 -16.68 10.94 14.56
C THR A 105 -18.18 11.15 14.73
N GLN A 106 -18.61 12.40 14.66
CA GLN A 106 -20.02 12.75 14.49
C GLN A 106 -20.51 12.23 13.15
N ARG A 107 -21.79 11.89 13.05
CA ARG A 107 -22.40 11.43 11.80
C ARG A 107 -22.25 12.51 10.72
N PRO A 108 -21.47 12.29 9.65
CA PRO A 108 -21.36 13.27 8.60
C PRO A 108 -22.63 13.31 7.76
N VAL A 109 -22.85 14.45 7.12
CA VAL A 109 -23.92 14.61 6.14
C VAL A 109 -23.53 13.81 4.90
N ALA A 110 -24.47 13.00 4.39
CA ALA A 110 -24.24 12.21 3.20
C ALA A 110 -24.06 13.11 1.99
N GLU A 111 -22.90 13.03 1.35
CA GLU A 111 -22.59 13.72 0.10
C GLU A 111 -22.51 12.69 -1.03
N GLN A 112 -23.08 13.03 -2.19
CA GLN A 112 -23.00 12.18 -3.37
C GLN A 112 -21.77 12.55 -4.20
N ALA A 113 -20.81 11.65 -4.30
CA ALA A 113 -19.66 11.78 -5.17
C ALA A 113 -19.77 10.79 -6.34
N ARG A 114 -19.58 11.28 -7.58
CA ARG A 114 -19.60 10.42 -8.79
C ARG A 114 -18.35 9.55 -8.89
N ASN A 115 -17.22 10.06 -8.42
CA ASN A 115 -15.90 9.42 -8.50
C ASN A 115 -15.04 9.82 -7.31
N ILE A 116 -13.95 9.08 -7.08
CA ILE A 116 -12.94 9.35 -6.05
C ILE A 116 -12.16 10.66 -6.35
N GLY A 117 -12.19 11.13 -7.61
CA GLY A 117 -11.62 12.41 -8.02
C GLY A 117 -10.14 12.33 -8.39
N VAL A 118 -9.35 13.29 -7.89
CA VAL A 118 -7.92 13.49 -8.25
C VAL A 118 -7.06 12.26 -7.93
N TRP A 119 -7.44 11.48 -6.92
CA TRP A 119 -6.70 10.29 -6.52
C TRP A 119 -6.59 9.23 -7.62
N ILE A 120 -7.59 9.11 -8.51
CA ILE A 120 -7.51 8.18 -9.65
C ILE A 120 -6.35 8.59 -10.56
N THR A 121 -6.22 9.89 -10.85
CA THR A 121 -5.12 10.43 -11.65
C THR A 121 -3.77 10.20 -10.97
N ILE A 122 -3.68 10.42 -9.65
CA ILE A 122 -2.44 10.21 -8.88
C ILE A 122 -2.02 8.74 -8.93
N THR A 123 -2.93 7.81 -8.65
CA THR A 123 -2.65 6.38 -8.67
C THR A 123 -2.24 5.89 -10.06
N ASN A 124 -2.83 6.43 -11.13
CA ASN A 124 -2.42 6.13 -12.50
C ASN A 124 -1.00 6.61 -12.80
N MET A 125 -0.61 7.80 -12.33
CA MET A 125 0.76 8.31 -12.49
C MET A 125 1.77 7.42 -11.75
N ILE A 126 1.44 7.02 -10.51
CA ILE A 126 2.27 6.10 -9.72
C ILE A 126 2.40 4.75 -10.41
N SER A 127 1.31 4.21 -10.99
CA SER A 127 1.34 2.93 -11.70
C SER A 127 2.27 2.97 -12.92
N ASN A 128 2.19 4.02 -13.75
CA ASN A 128 3.08 4.18 -14.89
C ASN A 128 4.54 4.32 -14.45
N LEU A 129 4.79 5.11 -13.40
CA LEU A 129 6.12 5.25 -12.82
C LEU A 129 6.65 3.92 -12.28
N ALA A 130 5.80 3.12 -11.64
CA ALA A 130 6.18 1.83 -11.11
C ALA A 130 6.62 0.84 -12.20
N VAL A 131 5.96 0.84 -13.36
CA VAL A 131 6.40 0.02 -14.50
C VAL A 131 7.80 0.44 -14.96
N LEU A 132 8.03 1.74 -15.10
CA LEU A 132 9.35 2.28 -15.48
C LEU A 132 10.42 1.94 -14.45
N CYS A 133 10.15 2.15 -13.16
CA CYS A 133 11.08 1.85 -12.08
C CYS A 133 11.43 0.35 -12.02
N ASN A 134 10.44 -0.55 -12.09
CA ASN A 134 10.70 -2.00 -12.09
C ASN A 134 11.52 -2.43 -13.32
N ALA A 135 11.26 -1.83 -14.50
CA ALA A 135 12.06 -2.09 -15.70
C ALA A 135 13.52 -1.64 -15.52
N PHE A 136 13.75 -0.46 -14.95
CA PHE A 136 15.10 0.01 -14.63
C PHE A 136 15.80 -0.84 -13.57
N VAL A 137 15.09 -1.30 -12.53
CA VAL A 137 15.64 -2.20 -11.51
C VAL A 137 16.11 -3.51 -12.16
N ILE A 138 15.32 -4.10 -13.06
CA ILE A 138 15.73 -5.31 -13.79
C ILE A 138 16.93 -5.02 -14.70
N ALA A 139 16.92 -3.89 -15.41
CA ALA A 139 17.97 -3.53 -16.36
C ALA A 139 19.32 -3.19 -15.69
N PHE A 140 19.34 -2.56 -14.52
CA PHE A 140 20.59 -2.14 -13.88
C PHE A 140 21.08 -3.09 -12.80
N THR A 141 20.17 -3.78 -12.10
CA THR A 141 20.53 -4.61 -10.93
C THR A 141 20.69 -6.09 -11.28
N SER A 142 20.05 -6.57 -12.35
CA SER A 142 20.11 -7.99 -12.68
C SER A 142 21.31 -8.33 -13.57
N ASP A 143 22.04 -9.38 -13.21
CA ASP A 143 23.00 -10.08 -14.10
C ASP A 143 22.33 -10.64 -15.38
N PHE A 144 21.02 -10.42 -15.54
CA PHE A 144 20.24 -10.85 -16.69
C PHE A 144 20.82 -10.35 -17.99
N ILE A 145 21.26 -9.09 -18.11
CA ILE A 145 21.81 -8.57 -19.38
C ILE A 145 23.10 -9.28 -19.79
N PRO A 146 24.12 -9.42 -18.92
CA PRO A 146 25.30 -10.22 -19.24
C PRO A 146 24.93 -11.68 -19.56
N LYS A 147 24.12 -12.34 -18.73
CA LYS A 147 23.75 -13.76 -18.92
C LYS A 147 22.97 -13.98 -20.21
N PHE A 148 22.05 -13.09 -20.56
CA PHE A 148 21.28 -13.12 -21.80
C PHE A 148 22.18 -12.92 -23.03
N TYR A 149 23.10 -11.95 -22.96
CA TYR A 149 24.09 -11.75 -24.03
C TYR A 149 24.99 -12.98 -24.23
N TYR A 150 25.46 -13.60 -23.15
CA TYR A 150 26.26 -14.83 -23.23
C TYR A 150 25.47 -16.02 -23.80
N GLN A 151 24.21 -16.19 -23.43
CA GLN A 151 23.33 -17.25 -23.97
C GLN A 151 23.10 -17.09 -25.47
N ILE A 152 22.73 -15.88 -25.92
CA ILE A 152 22.54 -15.58 -27.35
C ILE A 152 23.82 -15.85 -28.14
N THR A 153 24.96 -15.42 -27.61
CA THR A 153 26.25 -15.60 -28.27
C THR A 153 26.63 -17.09 -28.35
N GLN A 154 26.41 -17.87 -27.30
CA GLN A 154 26.68 -19.31 -27.32
C GLN A 154 25.74 -20.09 -28.25
N GLU A 155 24.44 -19.78 -28.28
CA GLU A 155 23.51 -20.43 -29.22
C GLU A 155 23.84 -20.07 -30.68
N THR A 156 24.28 -18.84 -30.94
CA THR A 156 24.75 -18.43 -32.27
C THR A 156 26.01 -19.19 -32.66
N LEU A 157 26.95 -19.41 -31.73
CA LEU A 157 28.17 -20.19 -31.97
C LEU A 157 27.89 -21.69 -32.16
N GLN A 158 26.94 -22.26 -31.43
CA GLN A 158 26.50 -23.64 -31.65
C GLN A 158 25.73 -23.79 -32.97
N GLY A 159 24.90 -22.82 -33.34
CA GLY A 159 24.21 -22.77 -34.64
C GLY A 159 25.17 -22.58 -35.83
N LEU A 160 26.25 -21.82 -35.65
CA LEU A 160 27.33 -21.69 -36.65
C LEU A 160 28.26 -22.92 -36.72
N GLN A 161 28.37 -23.70 -35.65
CA GLN A 161 29.08 -24.99 -35.67
C GLN A 161 28.34 -26.09 -36.45
N VAL A 162 27.06 -25.91 -36.81
CA VAL A 162 26.28 -26.86 -37.64
C VAL A 162 26.40 -26.57 -39.14
N LEU A 163 27.12 -25.53 -39.57
CA LEU A 163 27.52 -25.40 -40.97
C LEU A 163 28.80 -26.22 -41.18
N PRO A 164 28.76 -27.34 -41.91
CA PRO A 164 30.02 -27.96 -42.33
C PRO A 164 30.75 -26.94 -43.21
N PRO A 165 32.05 -26.68 -42.97
CA PRO A 165 32.83 -26.04 -44.01
C PRO A 165 32.80 -27.01 -45.19
N TYR A 166 32.20 -26.57 -46.29
CA TYR A 166 32.26 -27.27 -47.57
C TYR A 166 33.71 -27.73 -47.80
N GLY A 167 33.93 -29.04 -47.77
CA GLY A 167 35.17 -29.64 -48.22
C GLY A 167 35.34 -29.36 -49.70
N GLY A 168 36.55 -28.97 -50.11
CA GLY A 168 36.84 -28.77 -51.52
C GLY A 168 38.11 -27.99 -51.80
N HIS A 169 39.26 -28.64 -51.57
CA HIS A 169 40.49 -28.52 -52.34
C HIS A 169 40.99 -27.12 -52.77
N SER A 170 42.10 -26.68 -52.19
CA SER A 170 43.22 -26.23 -53.04
C SER A 170 44.57 -26.49 -52.35
N LEU A 171 45.27 -27.49 -52.88
CA LEU A 171 46.71 -27.70 -52.73
C LEU A 171 47.47 -26.48 -53.31
N SER A 172 48.37 -25.88 -52.54
CA SER A 172 49.66 -25.30 -53.01
C SER A 172 50.42 -24.70 -51.82
N PHE A 173 51.41 -25.40 -51.26
CA PHE A 173 52.85 -25.40 -51.63
C PHE A 173 53.59 -24.06 -51.47
N LYS A 174 54.72 -24.16 -50.74
CA LYS A 174 55.92 -23.26 -50.64
C LYS A 174 55.71 -21.94 -49.87
N LEU A 175 56.60 -21.54 -48.95
CA LEU A 175 57.98 -21.92 -48.60
C LEU A 175 58.15 -21.86 -47.08
#